data_AF-A0A8T3ZL45-F1
#
_entry.id   AF-A0A8T3ZL45-F1
#
_cell.length_a   1.000
_cell.length_b   1.000
_cell.length_c   1.000
_cell.angle_alpha   90.00
_cell.angle_beta   90.00
_cell.angle_gamma   90.00
#
_symmetry.space_group_name_H-M   'P 1'
#
loop_
_entity.id
_entity.type
_entity.pdbx_description
1 polymer ?
#
loop_
_entity_poly.entity_id
_entity_poly.type
_entity_poly.pdbx_seq_one_letter_code
_entity_poly.pdbx_strand_id
1 'polypeptide(L)'
;MSIEYFATTAGRLDHYFRTCIGAAHVLMDFGQTGINYNEMQERFISGLERVIAKNLPEYDGVTNDHLREMVELARGKDWSDREQLLQLRARYREIRHRGE
;
A
#
# COMPACT_ATOMS: atom_id res chain seq x y z
N MET A 1 -0.51 13.32 10.39
CA MET A 1 0.33 13.30 9.18
C MET A 1 -0.54 12.83 8.03
N SER A 2 -0.85 13.67 7.03
CA SER A 2 -1.81 13.34 5.96
C SER A 2 -1.13 12.60 4.80
N ILE A 3 -1.91 11.79 4.09
CA ILE A 3 -1.54 11.10 2.82
C ILE A 3 -0.87 12.05 1.82
N GLU A 4 -1.24 13.33 1.85
CA GLU A 4 -0.74 14.37 0.96
C GLU A 4 0.76 14.63 1.11
N TYR A 5 1.34 14.44 2.31
CA TYR A 5 2.78 14.65 2.53
C TYR A 5 3.63 13.61 1.80
N PHE A 6 3.14 12.36 1.72
CA PHE A 6 3.81 11.26 1.02
C PHE A 6 3.49 11.23 -0.48
N ALA A 7 2.39 11.82 -0.93
CA ALA A 7 1.96 11.78 -2.33
C ALA A 7 2.67 12.78 -3.28
N THR A 8 3.83 13.31 -2.91
CA THR A 8 4.56 14.32 -3.70
C THR A 8 5.66 13.74 -4.61
N THR A 9 6.02 12.47 -4.43
CA THR A 9 6.97 11.71 -5.28
C THR A 9 6.72 10.21 -5.13
N ALA A 10 6.92 9.40 -6.18
CA ALA A 10 6.67 7.95 -6.13
C ALA A 10 7.58 7.19 -5.13
N GLY A 11 8.73 7.73 -4.71
CA GLY A 11 9.54 7.16 -3.62
C GLY A 11 8.95 7.29 -2.22
N ARG A 12 8.19 8.36 -1.99
CA ARG A 12 7.45 8.54 -0.73
C ARG A 12 6.22 7.63 -0.69
N LEU A 13 5.73 7.16 -1.83
CA LEU A 13 4.71 6.12 -1.89
C LEU A 13 5.25 4.77 -1.45
N ASP A 14 6.39 4.29 -1.94
CA ASP A 14 6.98 3.02 -1.45
C ASP A 14 7.12 3.02 0.08
N HIS A 15 7.57 4.15 0.64
CA HIS A 15 7.64 4.32 2.08
C HIS A 15 6.25 4.25 2.75
N TYR A 16 5.25 4.94 2.20
CA TYR A 16 3.87 4.87 2.68
C TYR A 16 3.30 3.44 2.62
N PHE A 17 3.58 2.71 1.53
CA PHE A 17 3.19 1.31 1.35
C PHE A 17 3.76 0.41 2.45
N ARG A 18 5.07 0.46 2.63
CA ARG A 18 5.77 -0.32 3.65
C ARG A 18 5.27 0.04 5.05
N THR A 19 4.94 1.31 5.27
CA THR A 19 4.44 1.79 6.56
C THR A 19 3.02 1.29 6.82
N CYS A 20 2.09 1.38 5.86
CA CYS A 20 0.72 0.91 6.03
C CYS A 20 0.63 -0.61 6.20
N ILE A 21 1.23 -1.38 5.28
CA ILE A 21 1.22 -2.85 5.35
C ILE A 21 2.01 -3.35 6.57
N GLY A 22 3.12 -2.68 6.88
CA GLY A 22 3.92 -3.00 8.07
C GLY A 22 3.18 -2.70 9.36
N ALA A 23 2.50 -1.56 9.46
CA ALA A 23 1.69 -1.19 10.61
C ALA A 23 0.53 -2.18 10.80
N ALA A 24 -0.23 -2.51 9.74
CA ALA A 24 -1.29 -3.51 9.82
C ALA A 24 -0.78 -4.87 10.34
N HIS A 25 0.39 -5.31 9.87
CA HIS A 25 1.04 -6.54 10.35
C HIS A 25 1.36 -6.50 11.84
N VAL A 26 2.05 -5.44 12.25
CA VAL A 26 2.49 -5.27 13.64
C VAL A 26 1.29 -5.21 14.58
N LEU A 27 0.24 -4.50 14.18
CA LEU A 27 -0.98 -4.35 14.97
C LEU A 27 -1.74 -5.68 15.13
N MET A 28 -1.75 -6.53 14.11
CA MET A 28 -2.28 -7.90 14.22
C MET A 28 -1.43 -8.78 15.15
N ASP A 29 -0.11 -8.73 15.04
CA ASP A 29 0.79 -9.53 15.89
C ASP A 29 0.68 -9.11 17.37
N PHE A 30 0.36 -7.85 17.67
CA PHE A 30 0.06 -7.37 19.03
C PHE A 30 -1.37 -7.64 19.49
N GLY A 31 -2.22 -8.27 18.66
CA GLY A 31 -3.59 -8.60 19.00
C GLY A 31 -4.44 -7.37 19.33
N GLN A 32 -4.12 -6.20 18.77
CA GLN A 32 -4.87 -4.99 19.06
C GLN A 32 -6.30 -5.10 18.55
N THR A 33 -7.24 -5.20 19.49
CA THR A 33 -8.68 -5.11 19.23
C THR A 33 -9.08 -3.64 19.21
N GLY A 34 -9.73 -3.18 18.12
CA GLY A 34 -10.17 -1.78 17.96
C GLY A 34 -9.62 -1.07 16.73
N ILE A 35 -8.79 -1.76 15.94
CA ILE A 35 -8.31 -1.24 14.66
C ILE A 35 -9.34 -1.53 13.57
N ASN A 36 -9.74 -0.48 12.86
CA ASN A 36 -10.55 -0.60 11.67
C ASN A 36 -9.66 -0.89 10.46
N TYR A 37 -9.39 -2.17 10.19
CA TYR A 37 -8.58 -2.60 9.06
C TYR A 37 -9.17 -2.18 7.71
N ASN A 38 -10.50 -2.11 7.60
CA ASN A 38 -11.18 -1.63 6.39
C ASN A 38 -10.88 -0.15 6.14
N GLU A 39 -10.95 0.70 7.18
CA GLU A 39 -10.59 2.11 7.04
C GLU A 39 -9.11 2.28 6.65
N MET A 40 -8.21 1.45 7.20
CA MET A 40 -6.80 1.47 6.82
C MET A 40 -6.60 1.12 5.35
N GLN A 41 -7.26 0.05 4.88
CA GLN A 41 -7.26 -0.38 3.48
C GLN A 41 -7.82 0.70 2.54
N GLU A 42 -8.96 1.32 2.90
CA GLU A 42 -9.57 2.41 2.12
C GLU A 42 -8.66 3.64 2.01
N ARG A 43 -8.10 4.09 3.14
CA ARG A 43 -7.15 5.22 3.16
C ARG A 43 -5.91 4.94 2.33
N PHE A 44 -5.44 3.69 2.37
CA PHE A 44 -4.33 3.26 1.57
C PHE A 44 -4.65 3.31 0.07
N ILE A 45 -5.73 2.66 -0.37
CA ILE A 45 -6.18 2.65 -1.77
C ILE A 45 -6.39 4.07 -2.29
N SER A 46 -7.10 4.92 -1.52
CA SER A 46 -7.36 6.30 -1.89
C SER A 46 -6.06 7.10 -2.10
N GLY A 47 -5.02 6.83 -1.31
CA GLY A 47 -3.71 7.43 -1.50
C GLY A 47 -3.07 7.06 -2.83
N LEU A 48 -3.19 5.80 -3.25
CA LEU A 48 -2.66 5.31 -4.53
C LEU A 48 -3.42 5.88 -5.71
N GLU A 49 -4.75 5.85 -5.66
CA GLU A 49 -5.61 6.37 -6.73
C GLU A 49 -5.36 7.86 -6.98
N ARG A 50 -5.19 8.65 -5.92
CA ARG A 50 -4.84 10.08 -6.04
C ARG A 50 -3.51 10.28 -6.74
N VAL A 51 -2.55 9.38 -6.55
CA VAL A 51 -1.23 9.46 -7.16
C VAL A 51 -1.29 9.06 -8.63
N ILE A 52 -1.98 7.96 -8.94
CA ILE A 52 -2.26 7.55 -10.32
C ILE A 52 -2.94 8.71 -11.07
N ALA A 53 -3.92 9.37 -10.45
CA ALA A 53 -4.63 10.52 -11.03
C ALA A 53 -3.72 11.74 -11.27
N LYS A 54 -2.68 11.94 -10.46
CA LYS A 54 -1.67 12.99 -10.67
C LYS A 54 -0.69 12.67 -11.79
N ASN A 55 -0.66 11.43 -12.28
CA ASN A 55 0.24 10.95 -13.32
C ASN A 55 1.70 11.37 -13.06
N LEU A 56 2.17 11.15 -11.83
CA LEU A 56 3.52 11.54 -11.43
C LEU A 56 4.56 10.77 -12.26
N PRO A 57 5.74 11.35 -12.50
CA PRO A 57 6.85 10.64 -13.14
C PRO A 57 7.18 9.37 -12.38
N GLU A 58 7.63 8.36 -13.13
CA GLU A 58 8.15 7.11 -12.57
C GLU A 58 9.27 7.39 -11.57
N TYR A 59 9.33 6.58 -10.51
CA TYR A 59 10.39 6.66 -9.52
C TYR A 59 10.78 5.24 -9.15
N ASP A 60 12.08 4.94 -9.18
CA ASP A 60 12.62 3.63 -8.78
C ASP A 60 11.92 2.47 -9.52
N GLY A 61 11.63 2.67 -10.82
CA GLY A 61 10.91 1.68 -11.64
C GLY A 61 9.42 1.52 -11.34
N VAL A 62 8.87 2.28 -10.38
CA VAL A 62 7.44 2.24 -10.03
C VAL A 62 6.64 3.09 -11.01
N THR A 63 5.87 2.43 -11.87
CA THR A 63 4.98 3.04 -12.85
C THR A 63 3.55 3.15 -12.32
N ASN A 64 2.69 3.91 -13.01
CA ASN A 64 1.26 3.93 -12.68
C ASN A 64 0.59 2.57 -12.85
N ASP A 65 1.10 1.69 -13.70
CA ASP A 65 0.57 0.34 -13.84
C ASP A 65 0.90 -0.53 -12.64
N HIS A 66 2.11 -0.39 -12.07
CA HIS A 66 2.45 -0.99 -10.78
C HIS A 66 1.50 -0.50 -9.67
N LEU A 67 1.19 0.80 -9.64
CA LEU A 67 0.23 1.37 -8.68
C LEU A 67 -1.19 0.80 -8.87
N ARG A 68 -1.65 0.62 -10.11
CA ARG A 68 -2.96 0.00 -10.39
C ARG A 68 -3.02 -1.45 -9.94
N GLU A 69 -2.01 -2.24 -10.25
CA GLU A 69 -1.92 -3.63 -9.80
C GLU A 69 -1.94 -3.73 -8.27
N MET A 70 -1.26 -2.79 -7.59
CA MET A 70 -1.28 -2.70 -6.12
C MET A 70 -2.66 -2.32 -5.55
N VAL A 71 -3.40 -1.43 -6.21
CA VAL A 71 -4.78 -1.11 -5.82
C VAL A 71 -5.67 -2.35 -5.92
N GLU A 72 -5.59 -3.07 -7.04
CA GLU A 72 -6.39 -4.28 -7.25
C GLU A 72 -6.04 -5.38 -6.24
N LEU A 73 -4.75 -5.60 -5.98
CA LEU A 73 -4.31 -6.53 -4.93
C LEU A 73 -4.82 -6.13 -3.55
N ALA A 74 -4.74 -4.85 -3.21
CA ALA A 74 -5.18 -4.36 -1.92
C ALA A 74 -6.69 -4.53 -1.75
N ARG A 75 -7.49 -4.25 -2.79
CA ARG A 75 -8.96 -4.46 -2.80
C ARG A 75 -9.35 -5.93 -2.70
N GLY A 76 -8.57 -6.83 -3.30
CA GLY A 76 -8.83 -8.27 -3.32
C GLY A 76 -8.39 -9.02 -2.06
N LYS A 77 -7.94 -8.32 -1.01
CA LYS A 77 -7.47 -8.92 0.25
C LYS A 77 -8.23 -8.37 1.44
N ASP A 78 -8.50 -9.22 2.41
CA ASP A 78 -8.93 -8.82 3.75
C ASP A 78 -7.71 -8.43 4.58
N TRP A 79 -7.63 -7.17 4.99
CA TRP A 79 -6.49 -6.65 5.77
C TRP A 79 -6.57 -7.01 7.26
N SER A 80 -7.73 -7.50 7.73
CA SER A 80 -7.89 -8.06 9.07
C SER A 80 -7.49 -9.54 9.15
N ASP A 81 -7.32 -10.19 8.01
CA ASP A 81 -6.80 -11.55 7.91
C ASP A 81 -5.27 -11.52 7.76
N ARG A 82 -4.59 -12.15 8.71
CA ARG A 82 -3.12 -12.17 8.78
C ARG A 82 -2.48 -12.85 7.58
N GLU A 83 -3.06 -13.94 7.10
CA GLU A 83 -2.51 -14.68 5.97
C GLU A 83 -2.65 -13.87 4.68
N GLN A 84 -3.81 -13.24 4.48
CA GLN A 84 -4.05 -12.38 3.33
C GLN A 84 -3.13 -11.14 3.34
N LEU A 85 -2.86 -10.57 4.51
CA LEU A 85 -1.90 -9.47 4.62
C LEU A 85 -0.45 -9.90 4.36
N LEU A 86 -0.06 -11.12 4.75
CA LEU A 86 1.24 -11.71 4.38
C LEU A 86 1.37 -11.87 2.87
N GLN A 87 0.33 -12.39 2.21
CA GLN A 87 0.28 -12.51 0.76
C GLN A 87 0.38 -11.14 0.08
N LEU A 88 -0.33 -10.12 0.59
CA LEU A 88 -0.25 -8.76 0.07
C LEU A 88 1.18 -8.21 0.15
N ARG A 89 1.85 -8.39 1.29
CA ARG A 89 3.24 -7.96 1.50
C ARG A 89 4.23 -8.68 0.56
N ALA A 90 4.04 -9.97 0.34
CA ALA A 90 4.87 -10.75 -0.57
C ALA A 90 4.70 -10.28 -2.02
N ARG A 91 3.44 -10.15 -2.46
CA ARG A 91 3.12 -9.69 -3.82
C ARG A 91 3.61 -8.28 -4.08
N TYR A 92 3.51 -7.38 -3.10
CA TYR A 92 4.09 -6.03 -3.20
C TYR A 92 5.58 -6.05 -3.55
N ARG A 93 6.36 -6.93 -2.91
CA ARG A 93 7.80 -7.04 -3.22
C ARG A 93 8.04 -7.53 -4.64
N GLU A 94 7.23 -8.49 -5.12
CA GLU A 94 7.31 -8.96 -6.50
C GLU A 94 7.00 -7.84 -7.50
N ILE A 95 5.96 -7.02 -7.24
CA ILE A 95 5.63 -5.89 -8.11
C ILE A 95 6.80 -4.91 -8.21
N ARG A 96 7.41 -4.56 -7.08
CA ARG A 96 8.56 -3.65 -7.03
C ARG A 96 9.76 -4.18 -7.82
N HIS A 97 10.16 -5.43 -7.56
CA HIS A 97 11.36 -6.00 -8.19
C HIS A 97 11.21 -6.27 -9.69
N ARG A 98 10.00 -6.17 -10.25
CA ARG A 98 9.80 -6.18 -11.72
C ARG A 98 10.12 -4.82 -12.38
N GLY A 99 10.24 -3.74 -11.60
CA GLY A 99 10.58 -2.40 -12.09
C GLY A 99 12.06 -2.05 -12.03
N GLU A 100 12.89 -2.85 -11.35
CA GLU A 100 14.36 -2.76 -11.31
C GLU A 100 14.99 -3.49 -12.51
#